data_AF-A0A1H6EMH9-F1
#
_entry.id   AF-A0A1H6EMH9-F1
#
_cell.length_a   1.000
_cell.length_b   1.000
_cell.length_c   1.000
_cell.angle_alpha   90.00
_cell.angle_beta   90.00
_cell.angle_gamma   90.00
#
_symmetry.space_group_name_H-M   'P 1'
#
loop_
_entity.id
_entity.type
_entity.pdbx_description
1 polymer ?
#
loop_
_entity_poly.entity_id
_entity_poly.type
_entity_poly.pdbx_seq_one_letter_code
_entity_poly.pdbx_strand_id
1 'polypeptide(L)'
;MRHAGAGEHIERVLAAARACWGAGPGGDRCVVAEAFDEDLRVVVRTLAVARAVCGLLSARLVVPGRPEWRRLAEAFGAADDVWPEVPPVALVASRVDRTLPREIPVVYVHGTGSLKAYALFPDQGPCSLEEELPARVGAFFERHVWPYRETIRPSAERAAWRAKSGYQLRTETERRQLRYYGCARLGLDADRPTIAVFGHVPARDAELFGTTAEFAMSDESANWLFLDRVPADGRPRIRNVTGALSANLLWSMADVAVTFGDSDLPAFGIPVIQAGWSEGGVCGAAHVPRSPHEHRGLLQEAIARHAKGESILGPEQRERARLWLWLRRCGADVPSQLLPHWEHGADYARTLAVNLRHAEPDGDPLYGAVARMWERRDPVLTRFDLHDPAGLAGTLTPSRSFR
;
A
#
# COMPACT_ATOMS: atom_id res chain seq x y z
N MET A 1 -3.88 15.79 22.48
CA MET A 1 -4.23 15.56 23.90
C MET A 1 -3.51 14.31 24.38
N ARG A 2 -2.56 14.42 25.31
CA ARG A 2 -1.85 13.28 25.89
C ARG A 2 -2.72 12.64 26.99
N HIS A 3 -3.17 11.40 26.81
CA HIS A 3 -3.91 10.67 27.85
C HIS A 3 -2.96 10.27 28.99
N ALA A 4 -3.40 10.47 30.24
CA ALA A 4 -2.73 9.92 31.41
C ALA A 4 -2.61 8.38 31.24
N GLY A 5 -1.39 7.84 31.37
CA GLY A 5 -1.05 6.44 31.05
C GLY A 5 -0.17 6.28 29.79
N ALA A 6 -0.20 7.23 28.86
CA ALA A 6 0.65 7.18 27.65
C ALA A 6 2.16 7.23 27.99
N GLY A 7 2.54 8.00 29.02
CA GLY A 7 3.94 8.12 29.45
C GLY A 7 4.51 6.81 30.01
N GLU A 8 3.74 6.09 30.81
CA GLU A 8 4.19 4.83 31.43
C GLU A 8 4.39 3.72 30.37
N HIS A 9 3.50 3.65 29.38
CA HIS A 9 3.66 2.70 28.28
C HIS A 9 4.89 3.00 27.42
N ILE A 10 5.18 4.27 27.16
CA ILE A 10 6.39 4.67 26.42
C ILE A 10 7.65 4.28 27.17
N GLU A 11 7.74 4.53 28.49
CA GLU A 11 8.91 4.11 29.29
C GLU A 11 9.12 2.59 29.27
N ARG A 12 8.04 1.81 29.32
CA ARG A 12 8.11 0.34 29.19
C ARG A 12 8.63 -0.09 27.82
N VAL A 13 8.20 0.59 26.74
CA VAL A 13 8.72 0.35 25.38
C VAL A 13 10.20 0.67 25.31
N LEU A 14 10.63 1.82 25.84
CA LEU A 14 12.04 2.23 25.84
C LEU A 14 12.93 1.21 26.57
N ALA A 15 12.51 0.77 27.75
CA ALA A 15 13.24 -0.24 28.51
C ALA A 15 13.31 -1.58 27.77
N ALA A 16 12.18 -2.02 27.18
CA ALA A 16 12.13 -3.26 26.41
C ALA A 16 12.98 -3.19 25.14
N ALA A 17 12.96 -2.07 24.41
CA ALA A 17 13.77 -1.85 23.22
C ALA A 17 15.28 -1.90 23.55
N ARG A 18 15.72 -1.23 24.62
CA ARG A 18 17.12 -1.29 25.08
C ARG A 18 17.56 -2.70 25.44
N ALA A 19 16.70 -3.47 26.10
CA ALA A 19 17.00 -4.86 26.46
C ALA A 19 17.05 -5.78 25.24
N CYS A 20 16.10 -5.60 24.32
CA CYS A 20 15.97 -6.37 23.08
C CYS A 20 17.18 -6.18 22.15
N TRP A 21 17.62 -4.93 22.00
CA TRP A 21 18.60 -4.57 20.99
C TRP A 21 19.99 -4.23 21.54
N GLY A 22 20.14 -4.01 22.85
CA GLY A 22 21.42 -3.80 23.49
C GLY A 22 22.22 -2.62 22.91
N ALA A 23 23.53 -2.82 22.71
CA ALA A 23 24.42 -1.84 22.09
C ALA A 23 24.06 -1.63 20.60
N GLY A 24 24.25 -0.39 20.12
CA GLY A 24 23.91 0.00 18.75
C GLY A 24 24.74 -0.74 17.69
N PRO A 25 24.21 -0.88 16.46
CA PRO A 25 24.99 -1.41 15.36
C PRO A 25 26.25 -0.55 15.14
N GLY A 26 27.40 -1.19 15.02
CA GLY A 26 28.71 -0.53 14.90
C GLY A 26 29.12 -0.32 13.45
N GLY A 27 30.05 0.63 13.23
CA GLY A 27 30.70 0.86 11.94
C GLY A 27 30.89 2.33 11.57
N ASP A 28 31.83 2.58 10.67
CA ASP A 28 32.17 3.94 10.21
C ASP A 28 31.14 4.49 9.21
N ARG A 29 30.38 3.60 8.57
CA ARG A 29 29.28 3.92 7.64
C ARG A 29 27.98 4.15 8.40
N CYS A 30 27.06 4.94 7.85
CA CYS A 30 25.78 5.23 8.50
C CYS A 30 24.57 4.92 7.61
N VAL A 31 23.52 4.38 8.23
CA VAL A 31 22.17 4.27 7.67
C VAL A 31 21.32 5.33 8.33
N VAL A 32 20.59 6.09 7.52
CA VAL A 32 19.68 7.11 8.02
C VAL A 32 18.28 6.55 8.13
N ALA A 33 17.62 6.78 9.26
CA ALA A 33 16.19 6.57 9.42
C ALA A 33 15.44 7.91 9.57
N GLU A 34 14.64 8.28 8.58
CA GLU A 34 13.76 9.45 8.65
C GLU A 34 12.45 9.10 9.34
N ALA A 35 12.40 9.36 10.65
CA ALA A 35 11.26 9.11 11.52
C ALA A 35 10.48 10.41 11.83
N PHE A 36 9.90 11.02 10.79
CA PHE A 36 9.17 12.30 10.91
C PHE A 36 7.67 12.17 11.20
N ASP A 37 7.17 10.95 11.39
CA ASP A 37 5.75 10.71 11.66
C ASP A 37 5.38 10.98 13.12
N GLU A 38 4.10 11.23 13.37
CA GLU A 38 3.55 11.46 14.73
C GLU A 38 3.07 10.16 15.38
N ASP A 39 2.92 9.10 14.57
CA ASP A 39 2.45 7.81 15.03
C ASP A 39 3.61 6.88 15.39
N LEU A 40 3.65 6.47 16.67
CA LEU A 40 4.61 5.48 17.20
C LEU A 40 4.71 4.22 16.32
N ARG A 41 3.58 3.77 15.77
CA ARG A 41 3.48 2.58 14.92
C ARG A 41 4.33 2.71 13.66
N VAL A 42 4.36 3.90 13.07
CA VAL A 42 5.15 4.18 11.87
C VAL A 42 6.63 4.23 12.25
N VAL A 43 6.95 4.99 13.30
CA VAL A 43 8.33 5.20 13.76
C VAL A 43 9.03 3.89 14.11
N VAL A 44 8.39 3.03 14.92
CA VAL A 44 8.96 1.75 15.34
C VAL A 44 9.22 0.83 14.14
N ARG A 45 8.35 0.82 13.13
CA ARG A 45 8.57 0.04 11.89
C ARG A 45 9.76 0.57 11.09
N THR A 46 9.83 1.90 10.91
CA THR A 46 10.95 2.53 10.21
C THR A 46 12.28 2.22 10.92
N LEU A 47 12.32 2.35 12.25
CA LEU A 47 13.52 2.04 13.03
C LEU A 47 13.89 0.55 13.01
N ALA A 48 12.91 -0.36 13.05
CA ALA A 48 13.17 -1.80 12.96
C ALA A 48 13.77 -2.19 11.60
N VAL A 49 13.23 -1.66 10.50
CA VAL A 49 13.80 -1.87 9.15
C VAL A 49 15.18 -1.24 9.05
N ALA A 50 15.36 -0.01 9.52
CA ALA A 50 16.65 0.67 9.49
C ALA A 50 17.71 -0.11 10.28
N ARG A 51 17.35 -0.65 11.44
CA ARG A 51 18.23 -1.50 12.24
C ARG A 51 18.59 -2.80 11.52
N ALA A 52 17.64 -3.45 10.84
CA ALA A 52 17.93 -4.62 10.02
C ALA A 52 18.93 -4.31 8.90
N VAL A 53 18.78 -3.17 8.23
CA VAL A 53 19.73 -2.68 7.22
C VAL A 53 21.10 -2.36 7.84
N CYS A 54 21.13 -1.74 9.03
CA CYS A 54 22.37 -1.47 9.76
C CYS A 54 23.16 -2.75 10.06
N GLY A 55 22.49 -3.80 10.54
CA GLY A 55 23.12 -5.09 10.82
C GLY A 55 23.72 -5.71 9.56
N LEU A 56 22.98 -5.70 8.45
CA LEU A 56 23.45 -6.20 7.16
C LEU A 56 24.68 -5.45 6.64
N LEU A 57 24.70 -4.12 6.82
CA LEU A 57 25.76 -3.26 6.30
C LEU A 57 26.90 -3.04 7.30
N SER A 58 26.82 -3.56 8.52
CA SER A 58 27.74 -3.19 9.62
C SER A 58 27.90 -1.66 9.69
N ALA A 59 26.77 -0.97 9.77
CA ALA A 59 26.66 0.49 9.76
C ALA A 59 25.97 0.99 11.02
N ARG A 60 26.32 2.20 11.47
CA ARG A 60 25.61 2.84 12.58
C ARG A 60 24.27 3.42 12.14
N LEU A 61 23.30 3.43 13.05
CA LEU A 61 21.99 4.04 12.83
C LEU A 61 22.03 5.53 13.18
N VAL A 62 21.57 6.39 12.27
CA VAL A 62 21.40 7.83 12.49
C VAL A 62 19.95 8.20 12.25
N VAL A 63 19.33 8.94 13.17
CA VAL A 63 17.90 9.28 13.11
C VAL A 63 17.73 10.80 13.15
N PRO A 64 17.84 11.49 11.99
CA PRO A 64 17.46 12.89 11.90
C PRO A 64 15.97 12.98 12.21
N GLY A 65 15.57 13.76 13.21
CA GLY A 65 14.20 13.64 13.65
C GLY A 65 13.74 14.64 14.68
N ARG A 66 12.45 14.53 14.98
CA ARG A 66 11.79 15.30 16.02
C ARG A 66 12.37 14.90 17.39
N PRO A 67 12.60 15.87 18.31
CA PRO A 67 13.09 15.58 19.66
C PRO A 67 12.27 14.54 20.43
N GLU A 68 10.98 14.39 20.10
CA GLU A 68 10.06 13.44 20.73
C GLU A 68 10.43 11.97 20.51
N TRP A 69 11.09 11.63 19.39
CA TRP A 69 11.50 10.26 19.08
C TRP A 69 12.94 9.95 19.45
N ARG A 70 13.71 10.93 19.92
CA ARG A 70 15.15 10.75 20.22
C ARG A 70 15.41 9.60 21.19
N ARG A 71 14.69 9.56 22.32
CA ARG A 71 14.84 8.49 23.32
C ARG A 71 14.53 7.10 22.75
N LEU A 72 13.57 7.02 21.82
CA LEU A 72 13.21 5.78 21.15
C LEU A 72 14.28 5.39 20.14
N ALA A 73 14.79 6.32 19.34
CA ALA A 73 15.90 6.11 18.43
C ALA A 73 17.15 5.59 19.17
N GLU A 74 17.52 6.22 20.29
CA GLU A 74 18.60 5.76 21.18
C GLU A 74 18.34 4.33 21.68
N ALA A 75 17.11 4.00 22.06
CA ALA A 75 16.73 2.65 22.48
C ALA A 75 16.82 1.61 21.34
N PHE A 76 16.75 2.05 20.08
CA PHE A 76 17.05 1.26 18.89
C PHE A 76 18.54 1.27 18.51
N GLY A 77 19.39 1.92 19.29
CA GLY A 77 20.84 1.99 19.08
C GLY A 77 21.28 3.08 18.12
N ALA A 78 20.48 4.12 17.91
CA ALA A 78 20.89 5.29 17.13
C ALA A 78 22.01 6.07 17.82
N ALA A 79 22.95 6.58 17.02
CA ALA A 79 23.93 7.57 17.46
C ALA A 79 23.25 8.93 17.73
N ASP A 80 23.86 9.76 18.59
CA ASP A 80 23.38 11.11 18.93
C ASP A 80 23.65 12.16 17.82
N ASP A 81 24.06 11.69 16.63
CA ASP A 81 24.36 12.54 15.47
C ASP A 81 23.05 13.08 14.86
N VAL A 82 22.92 14.40 14.77
CA VAL A 82 21.74 15.04 14.15
C VAL A 82 21.75 14.83 12.63
N TRP A 83 22.94 14.88 12.02
CA TRP A 83 23.16 14.56 10.61
C TRP A 83 24.58 14.07 10.39
N PRO A 84 24.80 13.00 9.60
CA PRO A 84 26.12 12.44 9.44
C PRO A 84 26.97 13.36 8.56
N GLU A 85 28.23 13.58 8.95
CA GLU A 85 29.20 14.32 8.13
C GLU A 85 29.60 13.55 6.86
N VAL A 86 29.45 12.22 6.89
CA VAL A 86 29.71 11.32 5.76
C VAL A 86 28.40 10.99 5.06
N PRO A 87 28.36 10.93 3.71
CA PRO A 87 27.17 10.50 2.99
C PRO A 87 26.63 9.15 3.49
N PRO A 88 25.33 9.03 3.74
CA PRO A 88 24.75 7.80 4.23
C PRO A 88 24.77 6.70 3.17
N VAL A 89 24.93 5.44 3.60
CA VAL A 89 24.94 4.29 2.68
C VAL A 89 23.53 3.77 2.36
N ALA A 90 22.53 4.23 3.10
CA ALA A 90 21.13 3.94 2.86
C ALA A 90 20.24 4.96 3.58
N LEU A 91 19.06 5.19 3.01
CA LEU A 91 17.96 5.93 3.62
C LEU A 91 16.79 4.98 3.88
N VAL A 92 16.25 4.97 5.09
CA VAL A 92 15.04 4.25 5.46
C VAL A 92 14.02 5.26 5.97
N ALA A 93 12.83 5.31 5.38
CA ALA A 93 11.92 6.40 5.64
C ALA A 93 10.46 5.96 5.51
N SER A 94 9.59 6.51 6.35
CA SER A 94 8.13 6.34 6.22
C SER A 94 7.46 7.40 5.36
N ARG A 95 8.20 8.49 5.07
CA ARG A 95 7.80 9.56 4.16
C ARG A 95 9.01 9.89 3.31
N VAL A 96 8.86 9.87 2.00
CA VAL A 96 9.94 10.22 1.08
C VAL A 96 9.38 11.19 0.05
N ASP A 97 10.13 12.25 -0.25
CA ASP A 97 9.89 13.03 -1.45
C ASP A 97 10.09 12.13 -2.66
N ARG A 98 8.98 11.79 -3.32
CA ARG A 98 8.98 10.78 -4.39
C ARG A 98 9.61 11.31 -5.67
N THR A 99 9.68 12.62 -5.84
CA THR A 99 10.23 13.30 -7.02
C THR A 99 11.74 13.39 -6.96
N LEU A 100 12.32 13.45 -5.76
CA LEU A 100 13.75 13.70 -5.58
C LEU A 100 14.58 12.46 -5.96
N PRO A 101 15.46 12.54 -6.98
CA PRO A 101 16.39 11.47 -7.29
C PRO A 101 17.35 11.21 -6.13
N ARG A 102 17.66 9.94 -5.86
CA ARG A 102 18.58 9.54 -4.78
C ARG A 102 19.74 8.71 -5.31
N GLU A 103 20.96 9.08 -4.93
CA GLU A 103 22.18 8.35 -5.30
C GLU A 103 22.51 7.20 -4.33
N ILE A 104 21.66 6.99 -3.33
CA ILE A 104 21.80 5.98 -2.29
C ILE A 104 20.56 5.07 -2.28
N PRO A 105 20.68 3.82 -1.83
CA PRO A 105 19.52 2.96 -1.62
C PRO A 105 18.49 3.62 -0.70
N VAL A 106 17.21 3.53 -1.08
CA VAL A 106 16.08 4.04 -0.31
C VAL A 106 15.14 2.90 0.02
N VAL A 107 14.80 2.73 1.29
CA VAL A 107 13.75 1.81 1.75
C VAL A 107 12.57 2.62 2.27
N TYR A 108 11.50 2.65 1.49
CA TYR A 108 10.23 3.27 1.85
C TYR A 108 9.39 2.28 2.66
N VAL A 109 9.24 2.54 3.96
CA VAL A 109 8.48 1.70 4.88
C VAL A 109 7.02 2.16 4.90
N HIS A 110 6.11 1.25 4.58
CA HIS A 110 4.68 1.51 4.48
C HIS A 110 3.89 0.40 5.18
N GLY A 111 2.71 0.71 5.72
CA GLY A 111 1.63 -0.25 5.84
C GLY A 111 0.81 -0.11 7.11
N THR A 112 -0.40 -0.65 7.06
CA THR A 112 -1.32 -0.76 8.19
C THR A 112 -1.49 -2.23 8.64
N GLY A 113 -0.55 -3.11 8.30
CA GLY A 113 -0.53 -4.54 8.69
C GLY A 113 0.59 -4.85 9.69
N SER A 114 1.35 -5.93 9.46
CA SER A 114 2.61 -6.16 10.20
C SER A 114 3.70 -5.21 9.70
N LEU A 115 4.26 -5.46 8.51
CA LEU A 115 5.31 -4.64 7.92
C LEU A 115 5.34 -4.80 6.41
N LYS A 116 5.40 -3.68 5.68
CA LYS A 116 5.72 -3.64 4.26
C LYS A 116 6.79 -2.60 4.00
N ALA A 117 7.61 -2.86 3.00
CA ALA A 117 8.57 -1.88 2.54
C ALA A 117 8.81 -2.05 1.05
N TYR A 118 9.19 -0.96 0.42
CA TYR A 118 9.62 -0.89 -0.97
C TYR A 118 11.04 -0.37 -1.00
N ALA A 119 11.85 -0.85 -1.93
CA ALA A 119 13.24 -0.45 -2.04
C ALA A 119 13.57 0.04 -3.44
N LEU A 120 14.39 1.07 -3.51
CA LEU A 120 15.08 1.50 -4.72
C LEU A 120 16.58 1.40 -4.50
N PHE A 121 17.26 0.82 -5.48
CA PHE A 121 18.71 0.68 -5.49
C PHE A 121 19.31 1.45 -6.69
N PRO A 122 20.24 2.40 -6.47
CA PRO A 122 20.88 3.23 -7.51
C PRO A 122 21.68 2.47 -8.56
N ASP A 123 22.18 1.28 -8.21
CA ASP A 123 22.89 0.41 -9.14
C ASP A 123 21.98 -0.17 -10.25
N GLN A 124 20.66 0.06 -10.19
CA GLN A 124 19.68 -0.41 -11.17
C GLN A 124 19.12 0.70 -12.09
N GLY A 125 19.65 1.92 -12.06
CA GLY A 125 19.21 3.03 -12.91
C GLY A 125 18.69 4.25 -12.13
N PRO A 126 17.89 5.15 -12.76
CA PRO A 126 17.34 6.33 -12.11
C PRO A 126 16.60 5.99 -10.81
N CYS A 127 16.53 6.94 -9.88
CA CYS A 127 16.13 6.69 -8.49
C CYS A 127 15.17 7.73 -7.91
N SER A 128 14.12 8.08 -8.66
CA SER A 128 12.94 8.72 -8.09
C SER A 128 11.90 7.65 -7.76
N LEU A 129 11.28 7.71 -6.57
CA LEU A 129 10.21 6.75 -6.22
C LEU A 129 8.99 6.93 -7.11
N GLU A 130 8.73 8.16 -7.57
CA GLU A 130 7.58 8.49 -8.40
C GLU A 130 7.66 7.80 -9.76
N GLU A 131 8.80 7.92 -10.46
CA GLU A 131 8.92 7.44 -11.83
C GLU A 131 9.31 5.96 -11.90
N GLU A 132 10.15 5.49 -10.98
CA GLU A 132 10.85 4.21 -11.15
C GLU A 132 10.22 3.06 -10.36
N LEU A 133 9.68 3.34 -9.16
CA LEU A 133 9.17 2.28 -8.29
C LEU A 133 8.06 1.45 -8.96
N PRO A 134 7.02 2.04 -9.60
CA PRO A 134 5.98 1.26 -10.24
C PRO A 134 6.51 0.34 -11.35
N ALA A 135 7.48 0.80 -12.13
CA ALA A 135 8.09 -0.01 -13.19
C ALA A 135 8.89 -1.18 -12.62
N ARG A 136 9.68 -0.96 -11.55
CA ARG A 136 10.44 -2.02 -10.88
C ARG A 136 9.53 -3.05 -10.21
N VAL A 137 8.50 -2.61 -9.50
CA VAL A 137 7.47 -3.50 -8.91
C VAL A 137 6.73 -4.28 -10.00
N GLY A 138 6.38 -3.63 -11.11
CA GLY A 138 5.79 -4.29 -12.27
C GLY A 138 6.70 -5.38 -12.85
N ALA A 139 7.98 -5.08 -13.07
CA ALA A 139 8.96 -6.05 -13.55
C ALA A 139 9.15 -7.23 -12.57
N PHE A 140 9.20 -6.95 -11.26
CA PHE A 140 9.25 -7.99 -10.23
C PHE A 140 7.99 -8.87 -10.28
N PHE A 141 6.81 -8.27 -10.40
CA PHE A 141 5.54 -8.99 -10.50
C PHE A 141 5.50 -9.92 -11.73
N GLU A 142 5.89 -9.42 -12.91
CA GLU A 142 5.93 -10.23 -14.14
C GLU A 142 6.90 -11.40 -14.06
N ARG A 143 8.02 -11.25 -13.35
CA ARG A 143 9.05 -12.29 -13.24
C ARG A 143 8.78 -13.30 -12.14
N HIS A 144 8.27 -12.85 -11.00
CA HIS A 144 8.26 -13.65 -9.77
C HIS A 144 6.86 -13.93 -9.20
N VAL A 145 5.80 -13.34 -9.76
CA VAL A 145 4.42 -13.56 -9.28
C VAL A 145 3.54 -14.11 -10.39
N TRP A 146 3.50 -13.43 -11.53
CA TRP A 146 2.65 -13.81 -12.67
C TRP A 146 2.88 -15.25 -13.20
N PRO A 147 4.14 -15.76 -13.31
CA PRO A 147 4.38 -17.11 -13.79
C PRO A 147 3.83 -18.18 -12.84
N TYR A 148 3.71 -17.86 -11.55
CA TYR A 148 3.25 -18.76 -10.50
C TYR A 148 1.79 -18.53 -10.09
N ARG A 149 1.02 -17.83 -10.94
CA ARG A 149 -0.39 -17.49 -10.67
C ARG A 149 -1.25 -18.69 -10.32
N GLU A 150 -1.05 -19.84 -10.95
CA GLU A 150 -1.82 -21.06 -10.66
C GLU A 150 -1.60 -21.54 -9.23
N THR A 151 -0.35 -21.54 -8.77
CA THR A 151 0.04 -21.91 -7.39
C THR A 151 -0.52 -20.90 -6.37
N ILE A 152 -0.49 -19.60 -6.71
CA ILE A 152 -0.92 -18.52 -5.82
C ILE A 152 -2.45 -18.37 -5.80
N ARG A 153 -3.15 -18.75 -6.88
CA ARG A 153 -4.59 -18.50 -7.13
C ARG A 153 -5.47 -18.79 -5.92
N PRO A 154 -5.40 -19.96 -5.24
CA PRO A 154 -6.26 -20.23 -4.10
C PRO A 154 -6.06 -19.23 -2.95
N SER A 155 -4.82 -18.78 -2.71
CA SER A 155 -4.51 -17.76 -1.72
C SER A 155 -4.97 -16.37 -2.16
N ALA A 156 -4.84 -16.05 -3.44
CA ALA A 156 -5.29 -14.77 -3.98
C ALA A 156 -6.81 -14.62 -3.96
N GLU A 157 -7.56 -15.69 -4.26
CA GLU A 157 -9.02 -15.69 -4.14
C GLU A 157 -9.48 -15.51 -2.70
N ARG A 158 -8.82 -16.17 -1.74
CA ARG A 158 -9.08 -15.97 -0.31
C ARG A 158 -8.78 -14.55 0.14
N ALA A 159 -7.67 -13.98 -0.31
CA ALA A 159 -7.30 -12.59 0.01
C ALA A 159 -8.34 -11.61 -0.54
N ALA A 160 -8.76 -11.81 -1.80
CA ALA A 160 -9.84 -11.03 -2.40
C ALA A 160 -11.15 -11.16 -1.61
N TRP A 161 -11.56 -12.37 -1.25
CA TRP A 161 -12.78 -12.59 -0.47
C TRP A 161 -12.73 -11.93 0.91
N ARG A 162 -11.60 -12.00 1.62
CA ARG A 162 -11.40 -11.33 2.92
C ARG A 162 -11.39 -9.82 2.79
N ALA A 163 -10.70 -9.28 1.78
CA ALA A 163 -10.67 -7.84 1.50
C ALA A 163 -12.08 -7.31 1.14
N LYS A 164 -12.87 -8.15 0.46
CA LYS A 164 -14.28 -7.90 0.14
C LYS A 164 -15.19 -7.90 1.37
N SER A 165 -14.73 -8.20 2.59
CA SER A 165 -15.61 -8.24 3.78
C SER A 165 -16.28 -6.89 4.11
N GLY A 166 -15.71 -5.76 3.66
CA GLY A 166 -16.37 -4.44 3.68
C GLY A 166 -17.38 -4.19 2.55
N TYR A 167 -17.44 -5.10 1.56
CA TYR A 167 -18.33 -5.12 0.40
C TYR A 167 -19.11 -6.46 0.34
N GLN A 168 -20.17 -6.57 1.13
CA GLN A 168 -20.84 -7.84 1.47
C GLN A 168 -21.80 -8.39 0.40
N LEU A 169 -21.80 -7.86 -0.82
CA LEU A 169 -22.74 -8.28 -1.87
C LEU A 169 -22.37 -9.65 -2.41
N ARG A 170 -23.29 -10.60 -2.30
CA ARG A 170 -23.10 -12.01 -2.63
C ARG A 170 -23.59 -12.34 -4.04
N THR A 171 -24.61 -11.63 -4.51
CA THR A 171 -25.24 -11.89 -5.81
C THR A 171 -25.39 -10.64 -6.65
N GLU A 172 -25.52 -10.81 -7.96
CA GLU A 172 -25.81 -9.70 -8.88
C GLU A 172 -27.21 -9.12 -8.62
N THR A 173 -28.16 -9.94 -8.18
CA THR A 173 -29.50 -9.48 -7.78
C THR A 173 -29.43 -8.51 -6.59
N GLU A 174 -28.67 -8.85 -5.54
CA GLU A 174 -28.44 -7.97 -4.39
C GLU A 174 -27.76 -6.67 -4.83
N ARG A 175 -26.74 -6.77 -5.70
CA ARG A 175 -26.07 -5.60 -6.27
C ARG A 175 -27.06 -4.70 -7.00
N ARG A 176 -27.89 -5.27 -7.88
CA ARG A 176 -28.89 -4.52 -8.66
C ARG A 176 -29.92 -3.84 -7.76
N GLN A 177 -30.44 -4.52 -6.74
CA GLN A 177 -31.39 -3.94 -5.79
C GLN A 177 -30.80 -2.74 -5.03
N LEU A 178 -29.57 -2.89 -4.52
CA LEU A 178 -28.88 -1.79 -3.84
C LEU A 178 -28.51 -0.64 -4.78
N ARG A 179 -28.19 -0.94 -6.03
CA ARG A 179 -27.99 0.06 -7.08
C ARG A 179 -29.24 0.92 -7.25
N TYR A 180 -30.41 0.33 -7.52
CA TYR A 180 -31.65 1.11 -7.68
C TYR A 180 -31.95 1.94 -6.44
N TYR A 181 -31.79 1.36 -5.25
CA TYR A 181 -31.98 2.09 -4.00
C TYR A 181 -31.01 3.28 -3.85
N GLY A 182 -29.72 3.07 -4.11
CA GLY A 182 -28.68 4.10 -4.01
C GLY A 182 -28.84 5.22 -5.04
N CYS A 183 -29.08 4.85 -6.31
CA CYS A 183 -29.33 5.79 -7.38
C CYS A 183 -30.59 6.63 -7.10
N ALA A 184 -31.70 6.01 -6.67
CA ALA A 184 -32.92 6.72 -6.30
C ALA A 184 -32.68 7.71 -5.16
N ARG A 185 -31.94 7.32 -4.11
CA ARG A 185 -31.58 8.20 -2.98
C ARG A 185 -30.75 9.41 -3.40
N LEU A 186 -29.94 9.27 -4.45
CA LEU A 186 -29.13 10.34 -4.99
C LEU A 186 -29.80 11.08 -6.17
N GLY A 187 -31.01 10.67 -6.58
CA GLY A 187 -31.66 11.22 -7.78
C GLY A 187 -30.85 10.98 -9.06
N LEU A 188 -30.24 9.80 -9.18
CA LEU A 188 -29.50 9.32 -10.34
C LEU A 188 -30.32 8.26 -11.08
N ASP A 189 -30.06 8.13 -12.38
CA ASP A 189 -30.72 7.15 -13.24
C ASP A 189 -30.01 5.79 -13.12
N ALA A 190 -30.64 4.83 -12.47
CA ALA A 190 -30.04 3.52 -12.20
C ALA A 190 -29.71 2.71 -13.47
N ASP A 191 -30.33 3.03 -14.61
CA ASP A 191 -30.13 2.30 -15.86
C ASP A 191 -28.94 2.85 -16.68
N ARG A 192 -28.33 3.95 -16.25
CA ARG A 192 -27.11 4.51 -16.87
C ARG A 192 -25.85 3.96 -16.23
N PRO A 193 -24.73 3.83 -16.99
CA PRO A 193 -23.42 3.58 -16.41
C PRO A 193 -23.09 4.60 -15.32
N THR A 194 -22.48 4.15 -14.23
CA THR A 194 -22.08 5.03 -13.13
C THR A 194 -20.58 4.95 -12.90
N ILE A 195 -19.91 6.10 -13.00
CA ILE A 195 -18.47 6.25 -12.77
C ILE A 195 -18.23 6.83 -11.38
N ALA A 196 -17.45 6.13 -10.55
CA ALA A 196 -17.00 6.64 -9.26
C ALA A 196 -15.60 7.21 -9.36
N VAL A 197 -15.36 8.42 -8.83
CA VAL A 197 -14.08 9.13 -8.88
C VAL A 197 -13.61 9.40 -7.45
N PHE A 198 -12.41 8.96 -7.08
CA PHE A 198 -11.91 9.08 -5.71
C PHE A 198 -10.39 9.07 -5.55
N GLY A 199 -9.93 9.54 -4.39
CA GLY A 199 -8.55 9.42 -3.95
C GLY A 199 -7.63 10.52 -4.49
N HIS A 200 -8.18 11.58 -5.07
CA HIS A 200 -7.41 12.68 -5.64
C HIS A 200 -6.61 13.43 -4.57
N VAL A 201 -5.32 13.62 -4.81
CA VAL A 201 -4.47 14.49 -4.01
C VAL A 201 -4.31 15.83 -4.75
N PRO A 202 -4.84 16.95 -4.19
CA PRO A 202 -4.70 18.27 -4.81
C PRO A 202 -3.24 18.62 -5.13
N ALA A 203 -3.05 19.37 -6.22
CA ALA A 203 -1.77 19.73 -6.83
C ALA A 203 -1.01 18.59 -7.52
N ARG A 204 -1.05 17.36 -7.01
CA ARG A 204 -0.36 16.22 -7.63
C ARG A 204 -1.11 15.67 -8.83
N ASP A 205 -2.42 15.51 -8.69
CA ASP A 205 -3.26 14.80 -9.64
C ASP A 205 -4.12 15.75 -10.51
N ALA A 206 -3.78 17.05 -10.50
CA ALA A 206 -4.65 18.12 -10.99
C ALA A 206 -5.03 17.98 -12.47
N GLU A 207 -4.10 17.55 -13.32
CA GLU A 207 -4.34 17.45 -14.77
C GLU A 207 -5.37 16.37 -15.10
N LEU A 208 -5.18 15.14 -14.61
CA LEU A 208 -6.07 14.02 -14.90
C LEU A 208 -7.39 14.12 -14.12
N PHE A 209 -7.38 14.70 -12.90
CA PHE A 209 -8.61 15.01 -12.19
C PHE A 209 -9.43 16.09 -12.89
N GLY A 210 -8.79 17.18 -13.33
CA GLY A 210 -9.43 18.22 -14.14
C GLY A 210 -10.02 17.65 -15.43
N THR A 211 -9.27 16.80 -16.13
CA THR A 211 -9.73 16.09 -17.32
C THR A 211 -10.97 15.23 -17.05
N THR A 212 -11.00 14.52 -15.92
CA THR A 212 -12.15 13.70 -15.49
C THR A 212 -13.37 14.56 -15.22
N ALA A 213 -13.19 15.67 -14.47
CA ALA A 213 -14.27 16.59 -14.12
C ALA A 213 -14.84 17.28 -15.37
N GLU A 214 -13.98 17.76 -16.28
CA GLU A 214 -14.41 18.36 -17.55
C GLU A 214 -15.20 17.37 -18.41
N PHE A 215 -14.71 16.14 -18.54
CA PHE A 215 -15.40 15.10 -19.29
C PHE A 215 -16.79 14.83 -18.68
N ALA A 216 -16.87 14.65 -17.37
CA ALA A 216 -18.12 14.45 -16.64
C ALA A 216 -19.13 15.59 -16.82
N MET A 217 -18.65 16.83 -16.93
CA MET A 217 -19.51 18.01 -17.14
C MET A 217 -20.10 18.08 -18.55
N SER A 218 -19.39 17.51 -19.55
CA SER A 218 -19.83 17.45 -20.94
C SER A 218 -20.64 16.20 -21.27
N ASP A 219 -20.42 15.11 -20.53
CA ASP A 219 -21.06 13.83 -20.78
C ASP A 219 -22.50 13.79 -20.26
N GLU A 220 -23.39 13.27 -21.12
CA GLU A 220 -24.79 13.07 -20.81
C GLU A 220 -25.17 11.61 -20.63
N SER A 221 -24.25 10.69 -20.90
CA SER A 221 -24.54 9.26 -21.02
C SER A 221 -24.31 8.47 -19.73
N ALA A 222 -23.55 9.01 -18.77
CA ALA A 222 -23.28 8.37 -17.48
C ALA A 222 -23.74 9.19 -16.26
N ASN A 223 -23.85 8.51 -15.12
CA ASN A 223 -23.86 9.12 -13.80
C ASN A 223 -22.43 9.24 -13.26
N TRP A 224 -22.21 10.23 -12.40
CA TRP A 224 -20.90 10.52 -11.83
C TRP A 224 -20.97 10.67 -10.31
N LEU A 225 -20.19 9.84 -9.61
CA LEU A 225 -20.06 9.86 -8.16
C LEU A 225 -18.66 10.34 -7.79
N PHE A 226 -18.54 11.60 -7.40
CA PHE A 226 -17.28 12.19 -6.97
C PHE A 226 -17.16 12.13 -5.45
N LEU A 227 -16.15 11.44 -4.94
CA LEU A 227 -15.84 11.45 -3.50
C LEU A 227 -15.02 12.69 -3.12
N ASP A 228 -14.25 13.20 -4.08
CA ASP A 228 -13.52 14.46 -4.01
C ASP A 228 -14.38 15.59 -4.58
N ARG A 229 -14.35 16.78 -3.99
CA ARG A 229 -15.29 17.85 -4.35
C ARG A 229 -15.09 18.35 -5.79
N VAL A 230 -16.19 18.41 -6.54
CA VAL A 230 -16.29 19.12 -7.83
C VAL A 230 -17.51 20.06 -7.87
N PRO A 231 -17.54 21.08 -8.74
CA PRO A 231 -18.73 21.88 -8.97
C PRO A 231 -19.86 21.01 -9.55
N ALA A 232 -20.87 20.68 -8.74
CA ALA A 232 -21.98 19.81 -9.11
C ALA A 232 -23.35 20.53 -9.16
N ASP A 233 -23.41 21.81 -8.78
CA ASP A 233 -24.66 22.55 -8.69
C ASP A 233 -25.35 22.68 -10.06
N GLY A 234 -26.66 22.41 -10.09
CA GLY A 234 -27.44 22.39 -11.33
C GLY A 234 -27.14 21.21 -12.27
N ARG A 235 -26.31 20.23 -11.85
CA ARG A 235 -25.96 19.06 -12.67
C ARG A 235 -26.67 17.80 -12.14
N PRO A 236 -27.78 17.36 -12.75
CA PRO A 236 -28.59 16.26 -12.21
C PRO A 236 -27.88 14.90 -12.17
N ARG A 237 -26.79 14.71 -12.94
CA ARG A 237 -26.06 13.44 -13.05
C ARG A 237 -24.78 13.35 -12.22
N ILE A 238 -24.34 14.46 -11.61
CA ILE A 238 -23.09 14.54 -10.84
C ILE A 238 -23.43 14.66 -9.36
N ARG A 239 -22.84 13.81 -8.53
CA ARG A 239 -23.03 13.84 -7.08
C ARG A 239 -21.71 13.82 -6.35
N ASN A 240 -21.53 14.79 -5.46
CA ASN A 240 -20.46 14.78 -4.47
C ASN A 240 -20.90 13.89 -3.28
N VAL A 241 -20.24 12.75 -3.11
CA VAL A 241 -20.53 11.75 -2.09
C VAL A 241 -19.44 11.79 -1.04
N THR A 242 -19.63 12.56 0.03
CA THR A 242 -18.65 12.65 1.11
C THR A 242 -19.08 11.81 2.31
N GLY A 243 -18.37 10.72 2.59
CA GLY A 243 -18.39 9.95 3.86
C GLY A 243 -19.72 9.32 4.33
N ALA A 244 -20.85 9.62 3.69
CA ALA A 244 -22.18 9.27 4.17
C ALA A 244 -22.72 7.94 3.60
N LEU A 245 -22.10 7.39 2.56
CA LEU A 245 -22.51 6.10 1.98
C LEU A 245 -21.63 4.97 2.50
N SER A 246 -22.27 3.84 2.84
CA SER A 246 -21.54 2.60 3.07
C SER A 246 -20.82 2.15 1.79
N ALA A 247 -19.70 1.45 1.94
CA ALA A 247 -18.98 0.85 0.82
C ALA A 247 -19.87 -0.11 -0.01
N ASN A 248 -20.79 -0.84 0.65
CA ASN A 248 -21.79 -1.67 -0.03
C ASN A 248 -22.61 -0.87 -1.04
N LEU A 249 -23.13 0.28 -0.61
CA LEU A 249 -24.00 1.11 -1.43
C LEU A 249 -23.21 1.83 -2.53
N LEU A 250 -22.04 2.38 -2.21
CA LEU A 250 -21.19 3.05 -3.18
C LEU A 250 -20.77 2.09 -4.31
N TRP A 251 -20.23 0.93 -3.94
CA TRP A 251 -19.72 -0.03 -4.91
C TRP A 251 -20.81 -0.88 -5.58
N SER A 252 -22.03 -0.92 -5.04
CA SER A 252 -23.18 -1.45 -5.81
C SER A 252 -23.57 -0.54 -6.98
N MET A 253 -23.39 0.77 -6.82
CA MET A 253 -23.71 1.73 -7.87
C MET A 253 -22.57 1.87 -8.88
N ALA A 254 -21.30 1.72 -8.49
CA ALA A 254 -20.19 1.89 -9.41
C ALA A 254 -20.12 0.75 -10.44
N ASP A 255 -20.01 1.13 -11.71
CA ASP A 255 -19.71 0.22 -12.82
C ASP A 255 -18.26 0.32 -13.26
N VAL A 256 -17.69 1.52 -13.12
CA VAL A 256 -16.28 1.83 -13.39
C VAL A 256 -15.81 2.77 -12.29
N ALA A 257 -14.55 2.64 -11.89
CA ALA A 257 -13.91 3.57 -10.98
C ALA A 257 -12.75 4.30 -11.66
N VAL A 258 -12.60 5.59 -11.36
CA VAL A 258 -11.40 6.38 -11.58
C VAL A 258 -10.77 6.62 -10.21
N THR A 259 -9.53 6.19 -10.02
CA THR A 259 -8.82 6.38 -8.76
C THR A 259 -7.47 7.06 -8.99
N PHE A 260 -7.03 7.80 -7.98
CA PHE A 260 -5.73 8.50 -7.97
C PHE A 260 -4.72 7.84 -7.02
N GLY A 261 -4.95 6.56 -6.74
CA GLY A 261 -4.13 5.74 -5.86
C GLY A 261 -4.56 4.29 -5.91
N ASP A 262 -3.84 3.41 -5.23
CA ASP A 262 -4.09 1.96 -5.18
C ASP A 262 -5.58 1.59 -4.96
N SER A 263 -6.10 0.62 -5.71
CA SER A 263 -7.50 0.18 -5.59
C SER A 263 -7.64 -1.35 -5.67
N ASP A 264 -8.49 -1.89 -4.80
CA ASP A 264 -8.80 -3.32 -4.72
C ASP A 264 -10.01 -3.71 -5.61
N LEU A 265 -10.73 -2.72 -6.15
CA LEU A 265 -11.96 -2.90 -6.90
C LEU A 265 -11.84 -3.89 -8.09
N PRO A 266 -10.74 -3.92 -8.87
CA PRO A 266 -10.61 -4.86 -9.98
C PRO A 266 -10.54 -6.31 -9.51
N ALA A 267 -10.02 -6.58 -8.31
CA ALA A 267 -10.02 -7.92 -7.72
C ALA A 267 -11.45 -8.40 -7.39
N PHE A 268 -12.36 -7.46 -7.13
CA PHE A 268 -13.78 -7.70 -6.85
C PHE A 268 -14.63 -7.75 -8.13
N GLY A 269 -14.09 -7.31 -9.27
CA GLY A 269 -14.76 -7.34 -10.56
C GLY A 269 -15.24 -5.98 -11.06
N ILE A 270 -14.89 -4.87 -10.39
CA ILE A 270 -15.22 -3.52 -10.85
C ILE A 270 -13.99 -2.93 -11.56
N PRO A 271 -14.06 -2.61 -12.87
CA PRO A 271 -12.94 -2.02 -13.60
C PRO A 271 -12.47 -0.70 -12.98
N VAL A 272 -11.16 -0.46 -13.09
CA VAL A 272 -10.51 0.76 -12.63
C VAL A 272 -9.68 1.39 -13.74
N ILE A 273 -9.83 2.70 -13.90
CA ILE A 273 -8.89 3.59 -14.57
C ILE A 273 -8.05 4.25 -13.46
N GLN A 274 -6.78 3.89 -13.37
CA GLN A 274 -5.84 4.37 -12.36
C GLN A 274 -5.14 5.61 -12.88
N ALA A 275 -5.69 6.78 -12.58
CA ALA A 275 -5.24 8.08 -13.07
C ALA A 275 -4.12 8.70 -12.21
N GLY A 276 -3.92 8.22 -10.99
CA GLY A 276 -2.86 8.71 -10.10
C GLY A 276 -1.76 7.67 -9.85
N TRP A 277 -0.74 8.08 -9.12
CA TRP A 277 0.40 7.23 -8.81
C TRP A 277 0.02 6.06 -7.90
N SER A 278 0.60 4.88 -8.16
CA SER A 278 0.35 3.67 -7.40
C SER A 278 1.54 2.71 -7.52
N GLU A 279 1.96 2.11 -6.40
CA GLU A 279 3.11 1.20 -6.34
C GLU A 279 2.98 0.04 -7.34
N GLY A 280 1.76 -0.48 -7.54
CA GLY A 280 1.48 -1.57 -8.49
C GLY A 280 0.82 -1.12 -9.78
N GLY A 281 0.92 0.16 -10.16
CA GLY A 281 0.25 0.68 -11.36
C GLY A 281 0.61 -0.13 -12.62
N VAL A 282 1.83 -0.67 -12.70
CA VAL A 282 2.34 -1.41 -13.86
C VAL A 282 2.13 -2.94 -13.75
N CYS A 283 1.47 -3.44 -12.70
CA CYS A 283 1.21 -4.89 -12.55
C CYS A 283 0.06 -5.41 -13.46
N GLY A 284 -0.55 -4.53 -14.25
CA GLY A 284 -1.66 -4.87 -15.15
C GLY A 284 -2.97 -5.16 -14.42
N ALA A 285 -3.17 -4.62 -13.22
CA ALA A 285 -4.40 -4.77 -12.43
C ALA A 285 -5.49 -3.74 -12.80
N ALA A 286 -5.11 -2.63 -13.42
CA ALA A 286 -5.99 -1.51 -13.80
C ALA A 286 -5.53 -0.93 -15.15
N HIS A 287 -6.36 -0.06 -15.74
CA HIS A 287 -6.00 0.71 -16.93
C HIS A 287 -5.28 1.98 -16.49
N VAL A 288 -4.07 2.24 -16.99
CA VAL A 288 -3.24 3.38 -16.57
C VAL A 288 -3.06 4.34 -17.77
N PRO A 289 -3.80 5.46 -17.83
CA PRO A 289 -3.59 6.44 -18.87
C PRO A 289 -2.25 7.14 -18.70
N ARG A 290 -1.56 7.42 -19.81
CA ARG A 290 -0.31 8.19 -19.85
C ARG A 290 -0.52 9.65 -20.25
N SER A 291 -1.74 10.01 -20.65
CA SER A 291 -2.10 11.36 -21.06
C SER A 291 -3.58 11.67 -20.82
N PRO A 292 -3.96 12.96 -20.74
CA PRO A 292 -5.37 13.37 -20.72
C PRO A 292 -6.19 12.84 -21.90
N HIS A 293 -5.58 12.73 -23.08
CA HIS A 293 -6.25 12.23 -24.27
C HIS A 293 -6.60 10.73 -24.14
N GLU A 294 -5.62 9.92 -23.73
CA GLU A 294 -5.83 8.49 -23.45
C GLU A 294 -6.86 8.30 -22.33
N HIS A 295 -6.80 9.11 -21.28
CA HIS A 295 -7.76 9.09 -20.18
C HIS A 295 -9.21 9.31 -20.66
N ARG A 296 -9.43 10.33 -21.49
CA ARG A 296 -10.76 10.56 -22.10
C ARG A 296 -11.21 9.39 -22.98
N GLY A 297 -10.30 8.81 -23.75
CA GLY A 297 -10.57 7.62 -24.57
C GLY A 297 -11.03 6.44 -23.72
N LEU A 298 -10.34 6.16 -22.61
CA LEU A 298 -10.71 5.10 -21.67
C LEU A 298 -12.07 5.36 -21.03
N LEU A 299 -12.39 6.60 -20.64
CA LEU A 299 -13.72 6.96 -20.10
C LEU A 299 -14.83 6.71 -21.14
N GLN A 300 -14.62 7.13 -22.38
CA GLN A 300 -15.57 6.90 -23.47
C GLN A 300 -15.78 5.41 -23.74
N GLU A 301 -14.70 4.63 -23.81
CA GLU A 301 -14.78 3.18 -23.98
C GLU A 301 -15.53 2.53 -22.83
N ALA A 302 -15.22 2.89 -21.58
CA ALA A 302 -15.83 2.33 -20.40
C ALA A 302 -17.35 2.53 -20.38
N ILE A 303 -17.80 3.74 -20.70
CA ILE A 303 -19.23 4.08 -20.79
C ILE A 303 -19.89 3.30 -21.94
N ALA A 304 -19.28 3.29 -23.13
CA ALA A 304 -19.84 2.64 -24.30
C ALA A 304 -19.97 1.12 -24.14
N ARG A 305 -19.00 0.47 -23.50
CA ARG A 305 -19.06 -0.96 -23.20
C ARG A 305 -20.09 -1.27 -22.14
N HIS A 306 -20.16 -0.48 -21.08
CA HIS A 306 -21.15 -0.71 -20.03
C HIS A 306 -22.59 -0.51 -20.52
N ALA A 307 -22.83 0.45 -21.41
CA ALA A 307 -24.13 0.64 -22.06
C ALA A 307 -24.57 -0.61 -22.88
N LYS A 308 -23.63 -1.47 -23.28
CA LYS A 308 -23.89 -2.75 -23.96
C LYS A 308 -23.94 -3.95 -23.00
N GLY A 309 -23.80 -3.73 -21.70
CA GLY A 309 -23.68 -4.79 -20.70
C GLY A 309 -22.30 -5.48 -20.66
N GLU A 310 -21.28 -4.87 -21.27
CA GLU A 310 -19.90 -5.34 -21.27
C GLU A 310 -19.05 -4.61 -20.20
N SER A 311 -17.87 -5.16 -19.90
CA SER A 311 -16.90 -4.55 -18.99
C SER A 311 -15.57 -4.35 -19.71
N ILE A 312 -14.87 -3.25 -19.42
CA ILE A 312 -13.48 -3.05 -19.82
C ILE A 312 -12.49 -3.89 -18.97
N LEU A 313 -12.98 -4.55 -17.91
CA LEU A 313 -12.18 -5.47 -17.10
C LEU A 313 -12.10 -6.84 -17.77
N GLY A 314 -10.94 -7.16 -18.34
CA GLY A 314 -10.68 -8.49 -18.89
C GLY A 314 -10.45 -9.57 -17.82
N PRO A 315 -10.57 -10.87 -18.17
CA PRO A 315 -10.32 -11.97 -17.25
C PRO A 315 -8.87 -11.99 -16.72
N GLU A 316 -7.90 -11.74 -17.59
CA GLU A 316 -6.48 -11.65 -17.20
C GLU A 316 -6.24 -10.49 -16.21
N GLN A 317 -6.78 -9.30 -16.52
CA GLN A 317 -6.66 -8.12 -15.65
C GLN A 317 -7.27 -8.37 -14.27
N ARG A 318 -8.40 -9.10 -14.19
CA ARG A 318 -9.00 -9.52 -12.91
C ARG A 318 -8.10 -10.47 -12.14
N GLU A 319 -7.46 -11.43 -12.81
CA GLU A 319 -6.52 -12.36 -12.18
C GLU A 319 -5.29 -11.60 -11.66
N ARG A 320 -4.70 -10.72 -12.48
CA ARG A 320 -3.61 -9.81 -12.11
C ARG A 320 -3.97 -8.96 -10.90
N ALA A 321 -5.18 -8.41 -10.85
CA ALA A 321 -5.66 -7.64 -9.71
C ALA A 321 -5.75 -8.45 -8.42
N ARG A 322 -6.21 -9.71 -8.49
CA ARG A 322 -6.24 -10.60 -7.32
C ARG A 322 -4.85 -10.97 -6.85
N LEU A 323 -3.92 -11.24 -7.76
CA LEU A 323 -2.52 -11.51 -7.44
C LEU A 323 -1.82 -10.28 -6.85
N TRP A 324 -2.04 -9.09 -7.39
CA TRP A 324 -1.53 -7.84 -6.84
C TRP A 324 -2.08 -7.59 -5.43
N LEU A 325 -3.38 -7.78 -5.23
CA LEU A 325 -4.01 -7.68 -3.91
C LEU A 325 -3.41 -8.67 -2.92
N TRP A 326 -3.19 -9.92 -3.35
CA TRP A 326 -2.52 -10.93 -2.54
C TRP A 326 -1.08 -10.55 -2.20
N LEU A 327 -0.30 -10.10 -3.19
CA LEU A 327 1.07 -9.67 -2.98
C LEU A 327 1.08 -8.55 -1.94
N ARG A 328 0.29 -7.49 -2.13
CA ARG A 328 0.25 -6.39 -1.17
C ARG A 328 -0.23 -6.79 0.21
N ARG A 329 -1.26 -7.63 0.36
CA ARG A 329 -1.88 -7.93 1.67
C ARG A 329 -1.31 -9.15 2.37
N CYS A 330 -0.56 -10.00 1.68
CA CYS A 330 -0.08 -11.27 2.21
C CYS A 330 1.37 -11.55 1.79
N GLY A 331 1.69 -11.41 0.51
CA GLY A 331 3.03 -11.73 -0.01
C GLY A 331 4.12 -10.77 0.47
N ALA A 332 3.77 -9.50 0.65
CA ALA A 332 4.64 -8.41 1.06
C ALA A 332 4.36 -7.91 2.49
N ASP A 333 3.48 -8.59 3.23
CA ASP A 333 3.26 -8.35 4.65
C ASP A 333 4.11 -9.32 5.46
N VAL A 334 5.29 -8.87 5.89
CA VAL A 334 6.24 -9.70 6.62
C VAL A 334 5.80 -9.78 8.08
N PRO A 335 5.45 -10.99 8.59
CA PRO A 335 5.11 -11.15 9.99
C PRO A 335 6.37 -10.96 10.84
N SER A 336 6.24 -10.22 11.93
CA SER A 336 7.31 -10.00 12.89
C SER A 336 6.79 -10.25 14.30
N GLN A 337 7.58 -10.97 15.10
CA GLN A 337 7.31 -11.13 16.51
C GLN A 337 7.65 -9.84 17.27
N LEU A 338 8.61 -9.06 16.76
CA LEU A 338 8.99 -7.77 17.33
C LEU A 338 7.91 -6.70 17.13
N LEU A 339 7.28 -6.67 15.95
CA LEU A 339 6.35 -5.61 15.56
C LEU A 339 4.89 -6.07 15.66
N PRO A 340 4.09 -5.49 16.56
CA PRO A 340 2.66 -5.77 16.59
C PRO A 340 1.96 -5.30 15.30
N HIS A 341 0.85 -5.95 15.01
CA HIS A 341 -0.11 -5.51 13.99
C HIS A 341 -0.69 -4.12 14.31
N TRP A 342 -0.96 -3.32 13.27
CA TRP A 342 -1.46 -1.96 13.42
C TRP A 342 -2.81 -1.89 14.16
N GLU A 343 -3.63 -2.93 13.99
CA GLU A 343 -4.99 -3.08 14.51
C GLU A 343 -5.05 -3.14 16.04
N HIS A 344 -3.92 -3.28 16.74
CA HIS A 344 -3.88 -3.15 18.20
C HIS A 344 -4.23 -1.74 18.70
N GLY A 345 -4.22 -0.72 17.83
CA GLY A 345 -4.72 0.61 18.16
C GLY A 345 -4.08 1.20 19.43
N ALA A 346 -4.90 1.55 20.42
CA ALA A 346 -4.44 2.13 21.68
C ALA A 346 -3.52 1.19 22.48
N ASP A 347 -3.64 -0.13 22.31
CA ASP A 347 -2.84 -1.12 23.02
C ASP A 347 -1.47 -1.38 22.36
N TYR A 348 -1.19 -0.74 21.22
CA TYR A 348 0.02 -1.00 20.42
C TYR A 348 1.31 -0.88 21.24
N ALA A 349 1.46 0.20 22.02
CA ALA A 349 2.67 0.42 22.83
C ALA A 349 2.86 -0.67 23.89
N ARG A 350 1.77 -1.11 24.53
CA ARG A 350 1.81 -2.19 25.52
C ARG A 350 2.21 -3.51 24.86
N THR A 351 1.59 -3.86 23.73
CA THR A 351 1.90 -5.08 22.98
C THR A 351 3.34 -5.07 22.49
N LEU A 352 3.82 -3.93 21.97
CA LEU A 352 5.21 -3.77 21.54
C LEU A 352 6.18 -4.03 22.70
N ALA A 353 5.95 -3.44 23.87
CA ALA A 353 6.81 -3.66 25.03
C ALA A 353 6.84 -5.13 25.48
N VAL A 354 5.72 -5.85 25.38
CA VAL A 354 5.65 -7.29 25.66
C VAL A 354 6.44 -8.07 24.62
N ASN A 355 6.20 -7.83 23.34
CA ASN A 355 6.88 -8.49 22.23
C ASN A 355 8.41 -8.35 22.35
N LEU A 356 8.91 -7.13 22.56
CA LEU A 356 10.35 -6.85 22.66
C LEU A 356 11.01 -7.51 23.88
N ARG A 357 10.27 -7.89 24.93
CA ARG A 357 10.83 -8.60 26.09
C ARG A 357 10.99 -10.10 25.88
N HIS A 358 10.27 -10.65 24.91
CA HIS A 358 10.12 -12.11 24.77
C HIS A 358 10.54 -12.63 23.39
N ALA A 359 10.56 -11.77 22.36
CA ALA A 359 11.04 -12.14 21.04
C ALA A 359 12.57 -12.12 20.99
N GLU A 360 13.15 -13.15 20.42
CA GLU A 360 14.58 -13.18 20.07
C GLU A 360 14.76 -12.43 18.73
N PRO A 361 15.53 -11.31 18.70
CA PRO A 361 15.65 -10.49 17.50
C PRO A 361 16.21 -11.27 16.30
N ASP A 362 17.21 -12.11 16.54
CA ASP A 362 17.92 -12.85 15.50
C ASP A 362 17.05 -13.92 14.82
N GLY A 363 15.97 -14.35 15.48
CA GLY A 363 14.98 -15.29 14.94
C GLY A 363 13.80 -14.62 14.21
N ASP A 364 13.72 -13.28 14.19
CA ASP A 364 12.58 -12.60 13.60
C ASP A 364 12.62 -12.64 12.05
N PRO A 365 11.52 -13.05 11.37
CA PRO A 365 11.47 -13.13 9.91
C PRO A 365 11.79 -11.82 9.17
N LEU A 366 11.67 -10.68 9.85
CA LEU A 366 12.05 -9.36 9.35
C LEU A 366 13.49 -9.33 8.82
N TYR A 367 14.45 -9.79 9.61
CA TYR A 367 15.87 -9.68 9.26
C TYR A 367 16.20 -10.50 8.01
N GLY A 368 15.67 -11.73 7.94
CA GLY A 368 15.82 -12.57 6.75
C GLY A 368 15.13 -11.98 5.52
N ALA A 369 13.96 -11.35 5.66
CA ALA A 369 13.28 -10.69 4.55
C ALA A 369 14.04 -9.45 4.05
N VAL A 370 14.58 -8.63 4.95
CA VAL A 370 15.39 -7.45 4.60
C VAL A 370 16.70 -7.87 3.93
N ALA A 371 17.38 -8.90 4.44
CA ALA A 371 18.59 -9.45 3.82
C ALA A 371 18.31 -9.91 2.39
N ARG A 372 17.27 -10.73 2.17
CA ARG A 372 16.88 -11.17 0.80
C ARG A 372 16.59 -9.99 -0.12
N MET A 373 15.78 -9.03 0.34
CA MET A 373 15.43 -7.83 -0.44
C MET A 373 16.70 -7.07 -0.84
N TRP A 374 17.64 -6.91 0.09
CA TRP A 374 18.86 -6.15 -0.13
C TRP A 374 19.86 -6.86 -1.04
N GLU A 375 20.10 -8.15 -0.83
CA GLU A 375 21.04 -8.96 -1.62
C GLU A 375 20.59 -9.09 -3.06
N ARG A 376 19.28 -9.30 -3.28
CA ARG A 376 18.69 -9.51 -4.61
C ARG A 376 18.29 -8.22 -5.30
N ARG A 377 18.37 -7.10 -4.58
CA ARG A 377 17.90 -5.79 -5.04
C ARG A 377 16.41 -5.83 -5.43
N ASP A 378 15.61 -6.56 -4.66
CA ASP A 378 14.18 -6.68 -4.91
C ASP A 378 13.47 -5.37 -4.53
N PRO A 379 12.55 -4.85 -5.36
CA PRO A 379 11.90 -3.56 -5.12
C PRO A 379 10.80 -3.62 -4.05
N VAL A 380 10.47 -4.81 -3.55
CA VAL A 380 9.42 -5.05 -2.58
C VAL A 380 9.90 -6.05 -1.53
N LEU A 381 9.67 -5.72 -0.26
CA LEU A 381 9.92 -6.62 0.86
C LEU A 381 8.90 -7.77 0.81
N THR A 382 9.37 -9.00 0.81
CA THR A 382 8.51 -10.19 0.66
C THR A 382 8.64 -11.15 1.83
N ARG A 383 7.49 -11.64 2.30
CA ARG A 383 7.37 -12.70 3.31
C ARG A 383 7.91 -14.02 2.77
N PHE A 384 7.54 -14.35 1.55
CA PHE A 384 7.93 -15.59 0.88
C PHE A 384 9.17 -15.35 0.03
N ASP A 385 9.95 -16.40 -0.18
CA ASP A 385 10.96 -16.38 -1.23
C ASP A 385 10.28 -16.61 -2.59
N LEU A 386 10.02 -15.53 -3.33
CA LEU A 386 9.39 -15.59 -4.66
C LEU A 386 10.37 -15.96 -5.78
N HIS A 387 11.66 -16.14 -5.47
CA HIS A 387 12.66 -16.67 -6.39
C HIS A 387 12.79 -18.20 -6.27
N ASP A 388 12.27 -18.81 -5.21
CA ASP A 388 12.19 -20.26 -5.02
C ASP A 388 10.75 -20.77 -5.20
N PRO A 389 10.36 -21.19 -6.41
CA PRO A 389 9.00 -21.66 -6.67
C PRO A 389 8.65 -22.96 -5.92
N ALA A 390 9.64 -23.81 -5.63
CA ALA A 390 9.40 -25.05 -4.88
C ALA A 390 9.09 -24.73 -3.41
N GLY A 391 9.87 -23.82 -2.80
CA GLY A 391 9.60 -23.29 -1.48
C GLY A 391 8.26 -22.55 -1.39
N LEU A 392 7.90 -21.77 -2.42
CA LEU A 392 6.60 -21.09 -2.48
C LEU A 392 5.43 -22.08 -2.49
N ALA A 393 5.51 -23.14 -3.30
CA ALA A 393 4.47 -24.16 -3.33
C ALA A 393 4.31 -24.90 -1.98
N GLY A 394 5.44 -25.23 -1.33
CA GLY A 394 5.45 -25.87 -0.02
C GLY A 394 4.87 -24.99 1.10
N THR A 395 5.06 -23.66 1.02
CA THR A 395 4.56 -22.71 2.01
C THR A 395 3.08 -22.33 1.81
N LEU A 396 2.59 -22.28 0.57
CA LEU A 396 1.21 -21.93 0.27
C LEU A 396 0.24 -23.10 0.33
N THR A 397 0.74 -24.33 0.24
CA THR A 397 -0.07 -25.53 0.39
C THR A 397 -0.11 -25.91 1.86
N PRO A 398 -1.24 -25.77 2.56
CA PRO A 398 -1.33 -26.28 3.92
C PRO A 398 -1.06 -27.78 3.86
N SER A 399 -0.09 -28.25 4.66
CA SER A 399 0.12 -29.67 4.88
C SER A 399 -1.22 -30.25 5.27
N ARG A 400 -1.82 -31.08 4.41
CA ARG A 400 -2.97 -31.90 4.82
C ARG A 400 -2.41 -32.79 5.92
N SER A 401 -2.66 -32.41 7.17
CA SER A 401 -2.44 -33.30 8.29
C SER A 401 -3.40 -34.46 8.05
N PHE A 402 -2.90 -35.54 7.45
CA PHE A 402 -3.57 -36.82 7.46
C PHE A 402 -3.67 -37.20 8.93
N ARG A 403 -4.85 -36.98 9.52
CA ARG A 403 -5.23 -37.61 10.78
C ARG A 403 -5.73 -39.01 10.49
#